data_AF-A0A519L9M5-F1
#
_entry.id   AF-A0A519L9M5-F1
#
_cell.length_a   1.000
_cell.length_b   1.000
_cell.length_c   1.000
_cell.angle_alpha   90.00
_cell.angle_beta   90.00
_cell.angle_gamma   90.00
#
_symmetry.space_group_name_H-M   'P 1'
#
loop_
_entity.id
_entity.type
_entity.pdbx_description
1 polymer ?
#
loop_
_entity_poly.entity_id
_entity_poly.type
_entity_poly.pdbx_seq_one_letter_code
_entity_poly.pdbx_strand_id
1 'polypeptide(L)'
;MDLIIALTLALATGGAGQVEAPDPEIIGPKTLCFKYSSFQLLDGERVVDVRIGLEAMGIEVEGPHGRYSIRESEIFARPTTLGRRVHRKGAATYYRSRNAASYAITGRTSYSPDRDALVLWVSGSALTGRAADATIYSRVTVGDPASLRCDRRYLYGWDIALGRGD
;
A
#
# COMPACT_ATOMS: atom_id res chain seq x y z
N MET A 1 -59.60 24.10 -26.89
CA MET A 1 -58.78 23.20 -27.73
C MET A 1 -57.64 22.80 -26.83
N ASP A 2 -57.91 21.79 -26.01
CA ASP A 2 -57.19 21.54 -24.75
C ASP A 2 -56.15 20.45 -24.98
N LEU A 3 -54.89 20.82 -24.79
CA LEU A 3 -53.74 19.96 -25.01
C LEU A 3 -53.40 19.21 -23.71
N ILE A 4 -53.76 17.93 -23.65
CA ILE A 4 -53.40 17.01 -22.56
C ILE A 4 -51.95 16.56 -22.78
N ILE A 5 -51.04 17.02 -21.92
CA ILE A 5 -49.64 16.55 -21.89
C ILE A 5 -49.58 15.33 -20.96
N ALA A 6 -49.42 14.15 -21.56
CA ALA A 6 -49.21 12.89 -20.84
C ALA A 6 -47.73 12.80 -20.39
N LEU A 7 -47.50 12.93 -19.08
CA LEU A 7 -46.19 12.81 -18.46
C LEU A 7 -45.90 11.32 -18.19
N THR A 8 -45.05 10.70 -19.01
CA THR A 8 -44.60 9.31 -18.81
C THR A 8 -43.44 9.28 -17.82
N LEU A 9 -43.70 8.89 -16.57
CA LEU A 9 -42.66 8.61 -15.57
C LEU A 9 -41.94 7.30 -15.95
N ALA A 10 -40.72 7.41 -16.45
CA ALA A 10 -39.82 6.26 -16.58
C ALA A 10 -39.25 5.92 -15.20
N LEU A 11 -39.70 4.81 -14.61
CA LEU A 11 -39.11 4.20 -13.42
C LEU A 11 -37.69 3.73 -13.77
N ALA A 12 -36.67 4.46 -13.31
CA ALA A 12 -35.30 4.00 -13.35
C ALA A 12 -35.16 2.77 -12.43
N THR A 13 -34.98 1.60 -13.03
CA THR A 13 -34.65 0.36 -12.32
C THR A 13 -33.33 0.56 -11.59
N GLY A 14 -33.39 0.61 -10.26
CA GLY A 14 -32.22 0.65 -9.41
C GLY A 14 -31.31 -0.53 -9.72
N GLY A 15 -30.11 -0.24 -10.20
CA GLY A 15 -29.06 -1.24 -10.34
C GLY A 15 -28.81 -1.85 -8.97
N ALA A 16 -28.97 -3.17 -8.86
CA ALA A 16 -28.50 -3.91 -7.71
C ALA A 16 -26.99 -3.66 -7.59
N GLY A 17 -26.58 -2.83 -6.63
CA GLY A 17 -25.19 -2.72 -6.26
C GLY A 17 -24.71 -4.10 -5.88
N GLN A 18 -23.82 -4.68 -6.69
CA GLN A 18 -23.12 -5.90 -6.30
C GLN A 18 -22.40 -5.58 -5.00
N VAL A 19 -22.88 -6.18 -3.91
CA VAL A 19 -22.13 -6.23 -2.66
C VAL A 19 -20.92 -7.09 -2.97
N GLU A 20 -19.81 -6.44 -3.32
CA GLU A 20 -18.53 -7.06 -3.55
C GLU A 20 -18.22 -7.94 -2.34
N ALA A 21 -18.01 -9.24 -2.58
CA ALA A 21 -17.75 -10.16 -1.50
C ALA A 21 -16.54 -9.63 -0.71
N PRO A 22 -16.60 -9.58 0.64
CA PRO A 22 -15.48 -9.10 1.43
C PRO A 22 -14.24 -9.93 1.06
N ASP A 23 -13.16 -9.22 0.69
CA ASP A 23 -11.88 -9.81 0.34
C ASP A 23 -11.47 -10.78 1.47
N PRO A 24 -11.15 -12.06 1.17
CA PRO A 24 -10.82 -13.05 2.19
C PRO A 24 -9.77 -12.51 3.17
N GLU A 25 -10.03 -12.69 4.47
CA GLU A 25 -9.17 -12.16 5.53
C GLU A 25 -7.71 -12.58 5.32
N ILE A 26 -6.81 -11.60 5.23
CA ILE A 26 -5.39 -11.82 4.96
C ILE A 26 -4.66 -11.84 6.29
N ILE A 27 -4.49 -13.04 6.82
CA ILE A 27 -3.78 -13.31 8.09
C ILE A 27 -2.41 -13.92 7.76
N GLY A 28 -1.37 -13.46 8.44
CA GLY A 28 -0.02 -13.99 8.30
C GLY A 28 0.15 -15.41 8.85
N PRO A 29 1.30 -16.07 8.60
CA PRO A 29 2.45 -15.55 7.86
C PRO A 29 2.20 -15.56 6.34
N LYS A 30 2.40 -14.40 5.70
CA LYS A 30 2.19 -14.22 4.25
C LYS A 30 3.16 -13.19 3.66
N THR A 31 3.63 -13.43 2.45
CA THR A 31 4.38 -12.44 1.67
C THR A 31 3.40 -11.63 0.81
N LEU A 32 3.31 -10.34 1.09
CA LEU A 32 2.53 -9.38 0.33
C LEU A 32 3.46 -8.68 -0.66
N CYS A 33 3.06 -8.63 -1.93
CA CYS A 33 3.81 -7.94 -2.96
C CYS A 33 3.06 -6.70 -3.42
N PHE A 34 3.77 -5.60 -3.51
CA PHE A 34 3.30 -4.34 -4.08
C PHE A 34 3.88 -4.18 -5.48
N LYS A 35 3.90 -2.97 -6.03
CA LYS A 35 4.45 -2.72 -7.36
C LYS A 35 5.98 -2.65 -7.34
N TYR A 36 6.58 -2.09 -6.30
CA TYR A 36 8.04 -1.89 -6.20
C TYR A 36 8.67 -2.47 -4.93
N SER A 37 7.90 -3.24 -4.18
CA SER A 37 8.35 -3.78 -2.91
C SER A 37 7.57 -5.02 -2.51
N SER A 38 8.02 -5.65 -1.44
CA SER A 38 7.28 -6.67 -0.73
C SER A 38 7.36 -6.46 0.78
N PHE A 39 6.40 -7.03 1.49
CA PHE A 39 6.33 -7.01 2.93
C PHE A 39 5.96 -8.39 3.47
N GLN A 40 6.68 -8.85 4.48
CA GLN A 40 6.35 -10.08 5.18
C GLN A 40 5.39 -9.78 6.33
N LEU A 41 4.15 -10.25 6.20
CA LEU A 41 3.20 -10.32 7.31
C LEU A 41 3.62 -11.47 8.23
N LEU A 42 3.72 -11.20 9.54
CA LEU A 42 4.07 -12.17 10.57
C LEU A 42 2.84 -12.92 11.07
N ASP A 43 3.08 -13.99 11.83
CA ASP A 43 2.02 -14.73 12.51
C ASP A 43 1.20 -13.81 13.44
N GLY A 44 -0.12 -14.00 13.44
CA GLY A 44 -1.08 -13.19 14.19
C GLY A 44 -1.30 -11.76 13.68
N GLU A 45 -0.60 -11.31 12.63
CA GLU A 45 -0.91 -10.05 11.97
C GLU A 45 -1.96 -10.25 10.86
N ARG A 46 -2.86 -9.27 10.71
CA ARG A 46 -3.91 -9.26 9.70
C ARG A 46 -4.01 -7.93 8.97
N VAL A 47 -4.31 -7.98 7.68
CA VAL A 47 -4.68 -6.79 6.90
C VAL A 47 -6.16 -6.48 7.17
N VAL A 48 -6.44 -5.27 7.63
CA VAL A 48 -7.80 -4.84 8.03
C VAL A 48 -8.39 -3.76 7.12
N ASP A 49 -7.55 -3.11 6.31
CA ASP A 49 -7.98 -2.14 5.30
C ASP A 49 -6.98 -2.15 4.15
N VAL A 50 -7.48 -1.99 2.92
CA VAL A 50 -6.70 -1.90 1.69
C VAL A 50 -7.23 -0.73 0.89
N ARG A 51 -6.37 0.24 0.60
CA ARG A 51 -6.70 1.42 -0.20
C ARG A 51 -5.85 1.43 -1.44
N ILE A 52 -6.49 1.32 -2.60
CA ILE A 52 -5.79 1.30 -3.89
C ILE A 52 -6.27 2.48 -4.73
N GLY A 53 -5.33 3.23 -5.28
CA GLY A 53 -5.60 4.36 -6.17
C GLY A 53 -4.67 4.36 -7.39
N LEU A 54 -4.78 5.40 -8.21
CA LEU A 54 -3.97 5.51 -9.43
C LEU A 54 -2.49 5.85 -9.16
N GLU A 55 -2.19 6.47 -8.02
CA GLU A 55 -0.84 6.97 -7.73
C GLU A 55 -0.22 6.32 -6.50
N ALA A 56 -1.03 5.58 -5.74
CA ALA A 56 -0.69 5.07 -4.44
C ALA A 56 -1.49 3.81 -4.15
N MET A 57 -0.91 2.96 -3.31
CA MET A 57 -1.68 2.00 -2.55
C MET A 57 -1.26 2.07 -1.07
N GLY A 58 -2.13 1.63 -0.18
CA GLY A 58 -1.77 1.38 1.21
C GLY A 58 -2.57 0.24 1.81
N ILE A 59 -1.98 -0.42 2.80
CA ILE A 59 -2.66 -1.36 3.68
C ILE A 59 -2.59 -0.88 5.12
N GLU A 60 -3.60 -1.23 5.91
CA GLU A 60 -3.55 -1.17 7.37
C GLU A 60 -3.43 -2.59 7.92
N VAL A 61 -2.47 -2.76 8.84
CA VAL A 61 -2.16 -4.03 9.50
C VAL A 61 -2.42 -3.88 10.99
N GLU A 62 -3.05 -4.90 11.56
CA GLU A 62 -3.30 -5.04 13.00
C GLU A 62 -2.73 -6.37 13.49
N GLY A 63 -2.10 -6.37 14.67
CA GLY A 63 -1.55 -7.60 15.25
C GLY A 63 -0.97 -7.41 16.65
N PRO A 64 -0.16 -8.37 17.14
CA PRO A 64 0.40 -8.36 18.50
C PRO A 64 1.25 -7.12 18.83
N HIS A 65 1.80 -6.47 17.80
CA HIS A 65 2.63 -5.28 17.94
C HIS A 65 1.84 -3.96 17.85
N GLY A 66 0.52 -4.02 17.73
CA GLY A 66 -0.36 -2.86 17.54
C GLY A 66 -0.79 -2.67 16.08
N ARG A 67 -1.20 -1.45 15.74
CA ARG A 67 -1.69 -1.09 14.40
C ARG A 67 -0.69 -0.21 13.66
N TYR A 68 -0.46 -0.52 12.38
CA TYR A 68 0.38 0.28 11.50
C TYR A 68 -0.13 0.22 10.07
N SER A 69 0.34 1.17 9.26
CA SER A 69 0.02 1.29 7.85
C SER A 69 1.30 1.25 7.03
N ILE A 70 1.19 0.64 5.87
CA ILE A 70 2.22 0.52 4.84
C ILE A 70 1.63 1.18 3.61
N ARG A 71 2.28 2.23 3.11
CA ARG A 71 1.82 3.00 1.95
C ARG A 71 2.91 3.09 0.89
N GLU A 72 2.67 2.47 -0.25
CA GLU A 72 3.51 2.62 -1.44
C GLU A 72 2.95 3.76 -2.29
N SER A 73 3.63 4.90 -2.24
CA SER A 73 3.29 6.10 -3.00
C SER A 73 4.53 6.95 -3.16
N GLU A 74 4.55 7.83 -4.17
CA GLU A 74 5.55 8.90 -4.30
C GLU A 74 6.93 8.52 -4.88
N ILE A 75 6.99 7.59 -5.86
CA ILE A 75 8.24 7.32 -6.60
C ILE A 75 8.83 8.56 -7.30
N PHE A 76 8.03 9.61 -7.50
CA PHE A 76 8.46 10.88 -8.09
C PHE A 76 8.90 11.92 -7.06
N ALA A 77 8.60 11.73 -5.77
CA ALA A 77 8.98 12.68 -4.74
C ALA A 77 10.48 12.63 -4.47
N ARG A 78 11.10 13.81 -4.39
CA ARG A 78 12.51 13.90 -3.98
C ARG A 78 12.60 13.73 -2.45
N PRO A 79 13.54 12.89 -1.97
CA PRO A 79 13.68 12.55 -0.55
C PRO A 79 14.36 13.66 0.29
N THR A 80 13.89 14.91 0.19
CA THR A 80 14.53 16.05 0.89
C THR A 80 14.16 16.15 2.37
N THR A 81 13.14 15.42 2.83
CA THR A 81 12.56 15.55 4.19
C THR A 81 12.47 14.24 4.98
N LEU A 82 13.22 13.19 4.59
CA LEU A 82 13.04 11.83 5.13
C LEU A 82 13.43 11.64 6.60
N GLY A 83 14.24 12.54 7.16
CA GLY A 83 14.69 12.48 8.54
C GLY A 83 16.06 11.80 8.72
N ARG A 84 16.19 10.89 9.69
CA ARG A 84 17.49 10.27 10.06
C ARG A 84 17.58 8.85 9.52
N ARG A 85 18.65 8.52 8.80
CA ARG A 85 18.94 7.13 8.39
C ARG A 85 19.09 6.23 9.62
N VAL A 86 18.37 5.11 9.66
CA VAL A 86 18.38 4.15 10.77
C VAL A 86 18.80 2.74 10.37
N HIS A 87 18.62 2.37 9.09
CA HIS A 87 18.93 1.03 8.62
C HIS A 87 19.24 1.04 7.12
N ARG A 88 19.93 -0.01 6.64
CA ARG A 88 20.17 -0.28 5.22
C ARG A 88 20.09 -1.79 5.00
N LYS A 89 19.37 -2.21 3.97
CA LYS A 89 19.17 -3.63 3.61
C LYS A 89 19.21 -3.75 2.09
N GLY A 90 20.26 -4.39 1.57
CA GLY A 90 20.51 -4.43 0.12
C GLY A 90 20.57 -3.03 -0.48
N ALA A 91 19.74 -2.79 -1.51
CA ALA A 91 19.60 -1.47 -2.16
C ALA A 91 18.68 -0.50 -1.39
N ALA A 92 17.96 -0.96 -0.36
CA ALA A 92 17.02 -0.12 0.38
C ALA A 92 17.70 0.64 1.52
N THR A 93 17.31 1.91 1.70
CA THR A 93 17.71 2.75 2.83
C THR A 93 16.49 3.19 3.63
N TYR A 94 16.57 3.10 4.95
CA TYR A 94 15.45 3.34 5.86
C TYR A 94 15.74 4.59 6.68
N TYR A 95 14.77 5.50 6.72
CA TYR A 95 14.85 6.78 7.40
C TYR A 95 13.72 6.90 8.40
N ARG A 96 14.04 7.30 9.63
CA ARG A 96 13.04 7.67 10.62
C ARG A 96 12.67 9.14 10.44
N SER A 97 11.38 9.43 10.33
CA SER A 97 10.86 10.80 10.32
C SER A 97 11.21 11.53 11.61
N ARG A 98 11.49 12.83 11.51
CA ARG A 98 11.74 13.69 12.68
C ARG A 98 10.46 14.14 13.37
N ASN A 99 9.34 14.15 12.63
CA ASN A 99 8.11 14.81 13.04
C ASN A 99 6.97 13.82 13.35
N ALA A 100 7.17 12.54 13.07
CA ALA A 100 6.14 11.51 13.24
C ALA A 100 6.78 10.16 13.60
N ALA A 101 5.97 9.28 14.19
CA ALA A 101 6.28 7.86 14.33
C ALA A 101 6.11 7.16 12.98
N SER A 102 7.01 7.47 12.04
CA SER A 102 7.00 6.92 10.69
C SER A 102 8.41 6.70 10.15
N TYR A 103 8.50 5.77 9.21
CA TYR A 103 9.71 5.41 8.51
C TYR A 103 9.49 5.54 7.01
N ALA A 104 10.37 6.28 6.35
CA ALA A 104 10.49 6.29 4.91
C ALA A 104 11.50 5.23 4.46
N ILE A 105 11.19 4.57 3.36
CA ILE A 105 12.02 3.53 2.77
C ILE A 105 12.29 3.94 1.33
N THR A 106 13.56 4.12 1.01
CA THR A 106 14.02 4.47 -0.33
C THR A 106 14.74 3.31 -0.98
N GLY A 107 14.78 3.32 -2.30
CA GLY A 107 15.59 2.42 -3.10
C GLY A 107 15.41 2.70 -4.58
N ARG A 108 16.20 2.01 -5.40
CA ARG A 108 16.04 2.03 -6.85
C ARG A 108 14.84 1.18 -7.25
N THR A 109 14.10 1.64 -8.24
CA THR A 109 12.95 0.92 -8.81
C THR A 109 13.10 0.85 -10.33
N SER A 110 12.25 0.07 -11.01
CA SER A 110 12.22 0.06 -12.48
C SER A 110 11.93 1.42 -13.09
N TYR A 111 11.24 2.31 -12.37
CA TYR A 111 10.94 3.69 -12.81
C TYR A 111 12.04 4.69 -12.44
N SER A 112 12.92 4.36 -11.48
CA SER A 112 14.06 5.17 -11.10
C SER A 112 15.31 4.29 -10.94
N PRO A 113 15.90 3.81 -12.06
CA PRO A 113 17.03 2.89 -12.00
C PRO A 113 18.32 3.57 -11.55
N ASP A 114 18.46 4.87 -11.83
CA ASP A 114 19.72 5.60 -11.64
C ASP A 114 19.80 6.39 -10.32
N ARG A 115 18.72 6.40 -9.52
CA ARG A 115 18.67 7.12 -8.24
C ARG A 115 17.72 6.47 -7.26
N ASP A 116 17.93 6.72 -5.97
CA ASP A 116 16.99 6.29 -4.95
C ASP A 116 15.72 7.14 -5.03
N ALA A 117 14.57 6.46 -5.12
CA ALA A 117 13.25 7.05 -4.98
C ALA A 117 12.69 6.71 -3.60
N LEU A 118 11.80 7.57 -3.09
CA LEU A 118 10.94 7.18 -1.99
C LEU A 118 9.98 6.10 -2.49
N VAL A 119 10.04 4.93 -1.89
CA VAL A 119 9.19 3.79 -2.27
C VAL A 119 8.01 3.70 -1.32
N LEU A 120 8.27 3.80 -0.02
CA LEU A 120 7.30 3.41 0.98
C LEU A 120 7.36 4.24 2.26
N TRP A 121 6.19 4.47 2.83
CA TRP A 121 6.03 4.92 4.21
C TRP A 121 5.46 3.80 5.09
N VAL A 122 6.05 3.63 6.26
CA VAL A 122 5.50 2.80 7.34
C VAL A 122 5.18 3.71 8.52
N SER A 123 3.95 3.74 8.99
CA SER A 123 3.50 4.67 10.04
C SER A 123 2.44 4.03 10.94
N GLY A 124 2.31 4.43 12.20
CA GLY A 124 1.21 3.97 13.06
C GLY A 124 1.54 3.92 14.54
N SER A 125 0.56 3.52 15.34
CA SER A 125 0.67 3.46 16.81
C SER A 125 1.63 2.36 17.29
N ALA A 126 1.88 1.34 16.47
CA ALA A 126 2.88 0.31 16.73
C ALA A 126 4.34 0.85 16.72
N LEU A 127 4.57 2.05 16.20
CA LEU A 127 5.89 2.64 16.05
C LEU A 127 6.15 3.65 17.15
N THR A 128 7.30 3.51 17.83
CA THR A 128 7.68 4.36 18.97
C THR A 128 8.87 5.25 18.66
N GLY A 129 9.48 5.08 17.48
CA GLY A 129 10.73 5.71 17.09
C GLY A 129 11.98 5.07 17.71
N ARG A 130 11.86 3.86 18.26
CA ARG A 130 12.96 3.14 18.95
C ARG A 130 13.50 2.00 18.10
N ALA A 131 14.61 1.41 18.54
CA ALA A 131 15.23 0.28 17.83
C ALA A 131 14.29 -0.92 17.68
N ALA A 132 13.37 -1.13 18.62
CA ALA A 132 12.37 -2.20 18.57
C ALA A 132 11.47 -2.13 17.32
N ASP A 133 11.23 -0.94 16.77
CA ASP A 133 10.45 -0.76 15.54
C ASP A 133 11.05 -1.49 14.32
N ALA A 134 12.32 -1.90 14.41
CA ALA A 134 12.99 -2.69 13.37
C ALA A 134 12.26 -4.00 13.08
N THR A 135 11.54 -4.58 14.04
CA THR A 135 10.71 -5.76 13.82
C THR A 135 9.59 -5.51 12.80
N ILE A 136 9.21 -4.26 12.56
CA ILE A 136 8.21 -3.87 11.56
C ILE A 136 8.88 -3.42 10.27
N TYR A 137 9.65 -2.32 10.29
CA TYR A 137 10.11 -1.72 9.03
C TYR A 137 11.11 -2.60 8.25
N SER A 138 11.91 -3.43 8.92
CA SER A 138 12.96 -4.23 8.24
C SER A 138 12.40 -5.40 7.41
N ARG A 139 11.10 -5.68 7.57
CA ARG A 139 10.37 -6.70 6.80
C ARG A 139 10.03 -6.24 5.39
N VAL A 140 10.13 -4.94 5.11
CA VAL A 140 10.01 -4.42 3.74
C VAL A 140 11.26 -4.78 2.94
N THR A 141 11.06 -5.22 1.70
CA THR A 141 12.12 -5.39 0.71
C THR A 141 11.77 -4.55 -0.52
N VAL A 142 12.70 -3.72 -0.99
CA VAL A 142 12.51 -2.90 -2.20
C VAL A 142 13.15 -3.61 -3.39
N GLY A 143 12.42 -3.70 -4.51
CA GLY A 143 12.85 -4.39 -5.72
C GLY A 143 11.66 -4.85 -6.56
N ASP A 144 11.93 -5.45 -7.72
CA ASP A 144 10.88 -6.01 -8.58
C ASP A 144 10.29 -7.29 -7.96
N PRO A 145 9.01 -7.26 -7.54
CA PRO A 145 8.38 -8.43 -6.94
C PRO A 145 8.01 -9.50 -7.97
N ALA A 146 8.18 -9.28 -9.28
CA ALA A 146 7.95 -10.30 -10.31
C ALA A 146 8.79 -11.58 -10.08
N SER A 147 9.95 -11.44 -9.43
CA SER A 147 10.83 -12.55 -9.06
C SER A 147 10.46 -13.26 -7.75
N LEU A 148 9.49 -12.73 -6.99
CA LEU A 148 9.11 -13.25 -5.68
C LEU A 148 7.85 -14.12 -5.76
N ARG A 149 7.80 -15.16 -4.92
CA ARG A 149 6.56 -15.89 -4.66
C ARG A 149 5.70 -15.06 -3.70
N CYS A 150 4.59 -14.54 -4.20
CA CYS A 150 3.67 -13.70 -3.44
C CYS A 150 2.44 -14.52 -3.03
N ASP A 151 2.00 -14.41 -1.77
CA ASP A 151 0.70 -14.95 -1.34
C ASP A 151 -0.44 -14.05 -1.80
N ARG A 152 -0.17 -12.74 -1.86
CA ARG A 152 -1.06 -11.69 -2.37
C ARG A 152 -0.27 -10.63 -3.10
N ARG A 153 -0.84 -10.10 -4.19
CA ARG A 153 -0.26 -9.04 -4.99
C ARG A 153 -1.24 -7.87 -5.07
N TYR A 154 -0.72 -6.68 -4.80
CA TYR A 154 -1.44 -5.42 -4.95
C TYR A 154 -0.76 -4.62 -6.04
N LEU A 155 -1.43 -4.55 -7.19
CA LEU A 155 -1.05 -3.61 -8.23
C LEU A 155 -1.75 -2.28 -7.98
N TYR A 156 -1.25 -1.21 -8.58
CA TYR A 156 -1.91 0.09 -8.57
C TYR A 156 -1.43 0.94 -9.75
N GLY A 157 -2.16 2.01 -10.03
CA GLY A 157 -1.96 2.83 -11.21
C GLY A 157 -2.65 2.32 -12.45
N TRP A 158 -2.13 2.74 -13.60
CA TRP A 158 -2.76 2.47 -14.90
C TRP A 158 -2.91 0.97 -15.21
N ASP A 159 -2.15 0.11 -14.54
CA ASP A 159 -2.27 -1.34 -14.68
C ASP A 159 -3.67 -1.83 -14.26
N ILE A 160 -4.26 -1.22 -13.23
CA ILE A 160 -5.65 -1.49 -12.83
C ILE A 160 -6.63 -0.87 -13.81
N ALA A 161 -6.43 0.40 -14.17
CA ALA A 161 -7.34 1.13 -15.06
C ALA A 161 -7.45 0.48 -16.44
N LEU A 162 -6.41 -0.23 -16.88
CA LEU A 162 -6.36 -0.92 -18.16
C LEU A 162 -6.72 -2.41 -18.07
N GLY A 163 -7.14 -2.90 -16.89
CA GLY A 163 -7.53 -4.31 -16.71
C GLY A 163 -6.38 -5.29 -16.91
N ARG A 164 -5.13 -4.88 -16.66
CA ARG A 164 -3.93 -5.73 -16.75
C ARG A 164 -3.55 -6.37 -15.42
N GLY A 165 -4.48 -6.39 -14.47
CA GLY A 165 -4.32 -7.11 -13.22
C GLY A 165 -4.55 -8.59 -13.47
N ASP A 166 -3.45 -9.31 -13.69
CA ASP A 166 -3.23 -10.76 -13.65
C ASP A 166 -4.32 -11.67 -14.26
#